data_AF-A0A8T6U5B7-F1
#
_entry.id   AF-A0A8T6U5B7-F1
#
_cell.length_a   1.000
_cell.length_b   1.000
_cell.length_c   1.000
_cell.angle_alpha   90.00
_cell.angle_beta   90.00
_cell.angle_gamma   90.00
#
_symmetry.space_group_name_H-M   'P 1'
#
loop_
_entity.id
_entity.type
_entity.pdbx_description
1 polymer ?
#
loop_
_entity_poly.entity_id
_entity_poly.type
_entity_poly.pdbx_seq_one_letter_code
_entity_poly.pdbx_strand_id
1 'polypeptide(L)'
;GRVALLKGFNEQVGLLETAKQAGISKIFVDTIVFDVPSIAYAVEAIRLVKDKLGYPSGCSPANATYEWKQRQDAILREGFAAYNASAHTMAQLSGADFLIYGPIKQARHIIPTCAMNDAIITYYAKRQFGTRQLTARHPLNRIF
;
A
#
# COMPACT_ATOMS: atom_id res chain seq x y z
N GLY A 1 -16.28 -2.30 10.97
CA GLY A 1 -15.19 -1.56 10.26
C GLY A 1 -14.16 -2.54 9.72
N ARG A 2 -13.26 -2.11 8.81
CA ARG A 2 -12.34 -3.01 8.06
C ARG A 2 -11.53 -3.98 8.95
N VAL A 3 -11.04 -3.53 10.10
CA VAL A 3 -10.32 -4.39 11.07
C VAL A 3 -11.21 -5.42 11.76
N ALA A 4 -12.50 -5.11 11.97
CA ALA A 4 -13.44 -6.04 12.61
C ALA A 4 -13.66 -7.28 11.72
N LEU A 5 -13.65 -7.11 10.40
CA LEU A 5 -13.76 -8.23 9.46
C LEU A 5 -12.55 -9.17 9.52
N LEU A 6 -11.35 -8.64 9.82
CA LEU A 6 -10.15 -9.45 10.04
C LEU A 6 -10.21 -10.24 11.35
N LYS A 7 -10.65 -9.60 12.44
CA LYS A 7 -10.73 -10.21 13.77
C LYS A 7 -11.94 -11.11 13.98
N GLY A 8 -13.01 -10.86 13.23
CA GLY A 8 -14.34 -11.39 13.52
C GLY A 8 -15.16 -10.37 14.33
N PHE A 9 -16.48 -10.50 14.24
CA PHE A 9 -17.42 -9.70 15.02
C PHE A 9 -18.67 -10.52 15.28
N ASN A 10 -19.26 -10.35 16.47
CA ASN A 10 -20.37 -11.16 16.96
C ASN A 10 -20.01 -12.66 16.89
N GLU A 11 -20.86 -13.47 16.26
CA GLU A 11 -20.67 -14.91 16.07
C GLU A 11 -19.93 -15.26 14.75
N GLN A 12 -19.46 -14.26 14.00
CA GLN A 12 -18.74 -14.49 12.75
C GLN A 12 -17.23 -14.62 13.00
N VAL A 13 -16.68 -15.76 12.58
CA VAL A 13 -15.24 -16.02 12.55
C VAL A 13 -14.57 -15.02 11.60
N GLY A 14 -13.50 -14.37 12.09
CA GLY A 14 -12.73 -13.41 11.29
C GLY A 14 -11.84 -14.06 10.25
N LEU A 15 -11.53 -13.31 9.19
CA LEU A 15 -10.67 -13.81 8.10
C LEU A 15 -9.31 -14.32 8.57
N LEU A 16 -8.73 -13.72 9.61
CA LEU A 16 -7.43 -14.16 10.14
C LEU A 16 -7.52 -15.55 10.78
N GLU A 17 -8.62 -15.84 11.47
CA GLU A 17 -8.84 -17.14 12.09
C GLU A 17 -9.18 -18.19 11.03
N THR A 18 -10.02 -17.84 10.05
CA THR A 18 -10.29 -18.69 8.89
C THR A 18 -9.01 -19.04 8.13
N ALA A 19 -8.12 -18.07 7.91
CA ALA A 19 -6.84 -18.30 7.24
C ALA A 19 -5.96 -19.28 8.03
N LYS A 20 -5.89 -19.15 9.36
CA LYS A 20 -5.14 -20.08 10.23
C LYS A 20 -5.71 -21.50 10.19
N GLN A 21 -7.03 -21.64 10.25
CA GLN A 21 -7.71 -22.94 10.15
C GLN A 21 -7.46 -23.62 8.80
N ALA A 22 -7.28 -22.83 7.73
CA ALA A 22 -6.86 -23.31 6.43
C ALA A 22 -5.34 -23.62 6.32
N GLY A 23 -4.56 -23.50 7.40
CA GLY A 23 -3.12 -23.76 7.42
C GLY A 23 -2.25 -22.63 6.86
N ILE A 24 -2.79 -21.42 6.68
CA ILE A 24 -2.04 -20.28 6.15
C ILE A 24 -1.18 -19.67 7.26
N SER A 25 0.14 -19.71 7.06
CA SER A 25 1.13 -19.20 8.04
C SER A 25 1.73 -17.84 7.69
N LYS A 26 1.63 -17.40 6.44
CA LYS A 26 2.16 -16.11 5.95
C LYS A 26 1.01 -15.28 5.37
N ILE A 27 0.51 -14.35 6.16
CA ILE A 27 -0.67 -13.55 5.82
C ILE A 27 -0.23 -12.16 5.37
N PHE A 28 -0.70 -11.76 4.18
CA PHE A 28 -0.61 -10.40 3.67
C PHE A 28 -2.03 -9.83 3.68
N VAL A 29 -2.21 -8.64 4.26
CA VAL A 29 -3.53 -8.02 4.36
C VAL A 29 -3.67 -6.96 3.27
N ASP A 30 -4.48 -7.27 2.25
CA ASP A 30 -4.92 -6.26 1.27
C ASP A 30 -6.10 -5.48 1.85
N THR A 31 -5.93 -4.17 1.99
CA THR A 31 -6.96 -3.33 2.59
C THR A 31 -8.06 -2.92 1.64
N ILE A 32 -7.95 -3.23 0.34
CA ILE A 32 -8.92 -2.94 -0.73
C ILE A 32 -9.10 -1.43 -1.00
N VAL A 33 -9.17 -1.05 -2.27
CA VAL A 33 -9.53 0.29 -2.73
C VAL A 33 -10.75 0.15 -3.64
N PHE A 34 -11.81 0.91 -3.39
CA PHE A 34 -13.03 0.89 -4.20
C PHE A 34 -12.99 1.94 -5.31
N ASP A 35 -12.71 3.18 -4.93
CA ASP A 35 -12.55 4.33 -5.80
C ASP A 35 -11.42 5.26 -5.29
N VAL A 36 -11.11 6.31 -6.04
CA VAL A 36 -10.03 7.25 -5.69
C VAL A 36 -10.23 7.90 -4.32
N PRO A 37 -11.42 8.45 -3.97
CA PRO A 37 -11.66 8.97 -2.61
C PRO A 37 -11.44 7.93 -1.51
N SER A 38 -11.84 6.68 -1.74
CA SER A 38 -11.74 5.60 -0.74
C SER A 38 -10.30 5.17 -0.43
N ILE A 39 -9.30 5.65 -1.18
CA ILE A 39 -7.88 5.46 -0.87
C ILE A 39 -7.60 5.91 0.57
N ALA A 40 -8.22 7.00 1.03
CA ALA A 40 -8.08 7.47 2.41
C ALA A 40 -8.43 6.39 3.45
N TYR A 41 -9.52 5.65 3.25
CA TYR A 41 -9.93 4.56 4.13
C TYR A 41 -9.03 3.33 4.01
N ALA A 42 -8.50 3.07 2.81
CA ALA A 42 -7.54 1.98 2.60
C ALA A 42 -6.25 2.25 3.37
N VAL A 43 -5.69 3.46 3.27
CA VAL A 43 -4.45 3.82 3.97
C VAL A 43 -4.62 3.91 5.48
N GLU A 44 -5.79 4.34 5.97
CA GLU A 44 -6.12 4.24 7.39
C GLU A 44 -6.15 2.78 7.86
N ALA A 45 -6.76 1.90 7.07
CA ALA A 45 -6.79 0.47 7.38
C ALA A 45 -5.39 -0.16 7.38
N ILE A 46 -4.49 0.27 6.49
CA ILE A 46 -3.08 -0.18 6.48
C ILE A 46 -2.45 0.11 7.84
N ARG A 47 -2.55 1.37 8.30
CA ARG A 47 -2.02 1.78 9.61
C ARG A 47 -2.64 0.97 10.76
N LEU A 48 -3.96 0.82 10.76
CA LEU A 48 -4.65 0.05 11.81
C LEU A 48 -4.25 -1.43 11.84
N VAL A 49 -4.02 -2.05 10.68
CA VAL A 49 -3.54 -3.43 10.61
C VAL A 49 -2.15 -3.53 11.21
N LYS A 50 -1.24 -2.60 10.86
CA LYS A 50 0.12 -2.62 11.42
C LYS A 50 0.09 -2.39 12.94
N ASP A 51 -0.61 -1.35 13.39
CA ASP A 51 -0.63 -0.97 14.80
C ASP A 51 -1.32 -2.01 15.70
N LYS A 52 -2.38 -2.67 15.22
CA LYS A 52 -3.23 -3.55 16.04
C LYS A 52 -3.00 -5.03 15.84
N LEU A 53 -2.43 -5.43 14.70
CA LEU A 53 -2.35 -6.84 14.30
C LEU A 53 -0.93 -7.26 13.90
N GLY A 54 -0.06 -6.32 13.53
CA GLY A 54 1.34 -6.60 13.16
C GLY A 54 1.54 -7.37 11.86
N TYR A 55 0.50 -7.53 11.04
CA TYR A 55 0.62 -8.17 9.72
C TYR A 55 1.12 -7.19 8.66
N PRO A 56 1.92 -7.66 7.68
CA PRO A 56 2.21 -6.89 6.48
C PRO A 56 0.92 -6.50 5.78
N SER A 57 0.78 -5.22 5.45
CA SER A 57 -0.44 -4.69 4.83
C SER A 57 -0.15 -3.81 3.62
N GLY A 58 -1.08 -3.79 2.68
CA GLY A 58 -0.91 -3.10 1.40
C GLY A 58 -2.23 -2.96 0.68
N CYS A 59 -2.20 -2.41 -0.54
CA CYS A 59 -3.40 -2.27 -1.36
C CYS A 59 -3.07 -2.10 -2.86
N SER A 60 -4.13 -2.00 -3.66
CA SER A 60 -4.08 -1.70 -5.10
C SER A 60 -4.81 -0.38 -5.43
N PRO A 61 -4.14 0.78 -5.38
CA PRO A 61 -4.73 2.03 -5.88
C PRO A 61 -4.91 2.03 -7.42
N ALA A 62 -4.24 1.12 -8.12
CA ALA A 62 -4.24 1.06 -9.59
C ALA A 62 -5.67 0.89 -10.16
N ASN A 63 -6.49 -0.01 -9.62
CA ASN A 63 -7.83 -0.24 -10.16
C ASN A 63 -8.67 1.04 -10.16
N ALA A 64 -8.70 1.75 -9.04
CA ALA A 64 -9.44 2.99 -8.88
C ALA A 64 -8.91 4.11 -9.79
N THR A 65 -7.59 4.27 -9.90
CA THR A 65 -7.01 5.32 -10.76
C THR A 65 -7.21 5.03 -12.24
N TYR A 66 -7.17 3.76 -12.66
CA TYR A 66 -7.49 3.34 -14.04
C TYR A 66 -8.95 3.57 -14.39
N GLU A 67 -9.87 3.28 -13.47
CA GLU A 67 -11.29 3.58 -13.67
C GLU A 67 -11.52 5.09 -13.75
N TRP A 68 -10.93 5.85 -12.83
CA TRP A 68 -11.04 7.30 -12.82
C TRP A 68 -10.50 7.93 -14.11
N LYS A 69 -9.34 7.46 -14.60
CA LYS A 69 -8.75 7.85 -15.89
C LYS A 69 -9.73 7.74 -17.04
N GLN A 70 -10.50 6.65 -17.10
CA GLN A 70 -11.44 6.42 -18.22
C GLN A 70 -12.55 7.47 -18.25
N ARG A 71 -12.89 8.05 -17.10
CA ARG A 71 -13.92 9.09 -16.96
C ARG A 71 -13.41 10.52 -17.17
N GLN A 72 -12.09 10.72 -17.33
CA GLN A 72 -11.50 12.04 -17.54
C GLN A 72 -11.33 12.38 -19.03
N ASP A 73 -11.21 13.69 -19.32
CA ASP A 73 -10.86 14.20 -20.64
C ASP A 73 -9.41 13.86 -21.04
N ALA A 74 -9.05 14.17 -22.29
CA ALA A 74 -7.73 13.85 -22.84
C ALA A 74 -6.58 14.52 -22.08
N ILE A 75 -6.76 15.78 -21.66
CA ILE A 75 -5.73 16.57 -20.99
C ILE A 75 -5.41 15.95 -19.62
N LEU A 76 -6.45 15.61 -18.85
CA LEU A 76 -6.28 14.95 -17.55
C LEU A 76 -5.70 13.53 -17.68
N ARG A 77 -5.97 12.82 -18.78
CA ARG A 77 -5.39 11.48 -19.02
C ARG A 77 -3.89 11.51 -19.26
N GLU A 78 -3.33 12.61 -19.77
CA GLU A 78 -1.87 12.78 -19.91
C GLU A 78 -1.16 12.76 -18.55
N GLY A 79 -1.83 13.29 -17.52
CA GLY A 79 -1.36 13.27 -16.13
C GLY A 79 -1.44 11.91 -15.42
N PHE A 80 -1.88 10.83 -16.10
CA PHE A 80 -2.15 9.53 -15.47
C PHE A 80 -0.99 8.98 -14.65
N ALA A 81 0.23 9.05 -15.17
CA ALA A 81 1.40 8.55 -14.45
C ALA A 81 1.59 9.28 -13.11
N ALA A 82 1.34 10.59 -13.07
CA ALA A 82 1.53 11.42 -11.88
C ALA A 82 0.51 11.10 -10.79
N TYR A 83 -0.79 11.10 -11.10
CA TYR A 83 -1.80 10.82 -10.06
C TYR A 83 -1.84 9.34 -9.67
N ASN A 84 -1.52 8.41 -10.58
CA ASN A 84 -1.37 7.00 -10.24
C ASN A 84 -0.19 6.81 -9.27
N ALA A 85 0.96 7.43 -9.54
CA ALA A 85 2.10 7.44 -8.61
C ALA A 85 1.73 8.09 -7.26
N SER A 86 1.02 9.22 -7.27
CA SER A 86 0.55 9.89 -6.05
C SER A 86 -0.30 8.98 -5.16
N ALA A 87 -1.24 8.25 -5.75
CA ALA A 87 -2.08 7.30 -5.02
C ALA A 87 -1.26 6.17 -4.35
N HIS A 88 -0.23 5.67 -5.03
CA HIS A 88 0.68 4.67 -4.48
C HIS A 88 1.60 5.23 -3.38
N THR A 89 2.11 6.45 -3.57
CA THR A 89 2.90 7.16 -2.56
C THR A 89 2.12 7.35 -1.25
N MET A 90 0.83 7.70 -1.33
CA MET A 90 -0.02 7.84 -0.13
C MET A 90 -0.10 6.54 0.67
N ALA A 91 -0.27 5.40 0.01
CA ALA A 91 -0.28 4.10 0.68
C ALA A 91 1.08 3.75 1.30
N GLN A 92 2.17 3.95 0.56
CA GLN A 92 3.53 3.65 1.04
C GLN A 92 3.92 4.50 2.25
N LEU A 93 3.67 5.81 2.21
CA LEU A 93 3.94 6.72 3.33
C LEU A 93 3.04 6.45 4.55
N SER A 94 1.88 5.81 4.34
CA SER A 94 1.00 5.35 5.43
C SER A 94 1.42 3.99 6.01
N GLY A 95 2.57 3.46 5.57
CA GLY A 95 3.18 2.26 6.10
C GLY A 95 2.93 1.00 5.28
N ALA A 96 2.42 1.07 4.05
CA ALA A 96 2.24 -0.12 3.23
C ALA A 96 3.55 -0.90 3.05
N ASP A 97 3.48 -2.22 3.24
CA ASP A 97 4.59 -3.15 3.03
C ASP A 97 4.63 -3.68 1.59
N PHE A 98 3.50 -3.63 0.88
CA PHE A 98 3.40 -3.98 -0.53
C PHE A 98 2.36 -3.13 -1.28
N LEU A 99 2.53 -3.05 -2.59
CA LEU A 99 1.63 -2.34 -3.49
C LEU A 99 1.38 -3.16 -4.75
N ILE A 100 0.11 -3.35 -5.12
CA ILE A 100 -0.28 -3.97 -6.38
C ILE A 100 -0.44 -2.85 -7.40
N TYR A 101 0.58 -2.64 -8.24
CA TYR A 101 0.67 -1.45 -9.10
C TYR A 101 -0.07 -1.54 -10.43
N GLY A 102 -0.75 -2.66 -10.68
CA GLY A 102 -1.50 -2.89 -11.91
C GLY A 102 -0.61 -3.32 -13.09
N PRO A 103 -0.92 -2.90 -14.34
CA PRO A 103 -0.26 -3.40 -15.54
C PRO A 103 1.26 -3.17 -15.56
N ILE A 104 2.02 -4.15 -16.08
CA ILE A 104 3.49 -4.11 -16.16
C ILE A 104 4.05 -2.83 -16.81
N LYS A 105 3.33 -2.22 -17.76
CA LYS A 105 3.71 -0.94 -18.38
C LYS A 105 3.82 0.23 -17.38
N GLN A 106 3.18 0.13 -16.22
CA GLN A 106 3.29 1.12 -15.14
C GLN A 106 4.55 0.94 -14.30
N ALA A 107 5.25 -0.20 -14.39
CA ALA A 107 6.46 -0.44 -13.62
C ALA A 107 7.51 0.67 -13.79
N ARG A 108 7.65 1.22 -15.01
CA ARG A 108 8.58 2.33 -15.31
C ARG A 108 8.26 3.63 -14.55
N HIS A 109 7.05 3.79 -14.05
CA HIS A 109 6.63 4.96 -13.27
C HIS A 109 6.58 4.62 -11.78
N ILE A 110 6.02 3.46 -11.44
CA ILE A 110 5.76 3.09 -10.04
C ILE A 110 7.01 2.57 -9.33
N ILE A 111 7.89 1.80 -9.98
CA ILE A 111 9.11 1.30 -9.31
C ILE A 111 10.04 2.46 -8.89
N PRO A 112 10.35 3.45 -9.76
CA PRO A 112 11.14 4.61 -9.34
C PRO A 112 10.44 5.44 -8.26
N THR A 113 9.11 5.58 -8.33
CA THR A 113 8.30 6.26 -7.29
C THR A 113 8.49 5.56 -5.94
N CYS A 114 8.31 4.24 -5.90
CA CYS A 114 8.46 3.47 -4.67
C CYS A 114 9.90 3.53 -4.14
N ALA A 115 10.91 3.46 -5.01
CA ALA A 115 12.31 3.54 -4.61
C ALA A 115 12.65 4.90 -3.96
N MET A 116 12.17 6.00 -4.54
CA MET A 116 12.34 7.34 -3.98
C MET A 116 11.64 7.45 -2.62
N ASN A 117 10.40 6.98 -2.51
CA ASN A 117 9.64 7.01 -1.27
C ASN A 117 10.30 6.16 -0.16
N ASP A 118 10.77 4.95 -0.47
CA ASP A 118 11.50 4.11 0.48
C ASP A 118 12.76 4.82 1.02
N ALA A 119 13.46 5.55 0.14
CA ALA A 119 14.60 6.35 0.56
C ALA A 119 14.20 7.50 1.49
N ILE A 120 13.11 8.22 1.19
CA ILE A 120 12.55 9.28 2.05
C ILE A 120 12.17 8.71 3.43
N ILE A 121 11.41 7.61 3.45
CA ILE A 121 10.95 6.94 4.68
C ILE A 121 12.15 6.51 5.53
N THR A 122 13.14 5.85 4.91
CA THR A 122 14.32 5.36 5.62
C THR A 122 15.20 6.48 6.13
N TYR A 123 15.37 7.56 5.35
CA TYR A 123 16.13 8.72 5.80
C TYR A 123 15.49 9.36 7.04
N TYR A 124 14.17 9.56 7.00
CA TYR A 124 13.41 10.07 8.15
C TYR A 124 13.50 9.13 9.35
N ALA A 125 13.23 7.84 9.16
CA ALA A 125 13.22 6.86 10.24
C ALA A 125 14.59 6.71 10.91
N LYS A 126 15.67 6.76 10.14
CA LYS A 126 17.05 6.75 10.67
C LYS A 126 17.35 7.98 11.52
N ARG A 127 16.88 9.15 11.12
CA ARG A 127 17.13 10.42 11.81
C ARG A 127 16.28 10.58 13.07
N GLN A 128 15.01 10.19 13.02
CA GLN A 128 14.05 10.41 14.11
C GLN A 128 13.98 9.27 15.11
N PHE A 129 14.10 8.02 14.65
CA PHE A 129 13.85 6.84 15.48
C PHE A 129 15.09 5.94 15.62
N GLY A 130 16.18 6.24 14.91
CA GLY A 130 17.37 5.38 14.86
C GLY A 130 17.17 4.08 14.10
N THR A 131 16.00 3.86 13.47
CA THR A 131 15.69 2.68 12.68
C THR A 131 16.56 2.62 11.43
N ARG A 132 17.19 1.48 11.18
CA ARG A 132 18.05 1.26 10.02
C ARG A 132 17.45 0.21 9.10
N GLN A 133 17.76 0.32 7.82
CA GLN A 133 17.44 -0.69 6.83
C GLN A 133 18.08 -2.03 7.22
N LEU A 134 17.35 -3.13 7.03
CA LEU A 134 17.84 -4.47 7.33
C LEU A 134 18.91 -4.95 6.33
N THR A 135 18.88 -4.43 5.10
CA THR A 135 19.74 -4.86 4.00
C THR A 135 20.49 -3.70 3.38
N ALA A 136 21.73 -3.93 2.94
CA ALA A 136 22.48 -2.98 2.14
C ALA A 136 21.83 -2.74 0.76
N ARG A 137 21.01 -3.68 0.28
CA ARG A 137 20.27 -3.60 -0.99
C ARG A 137 18.97 -2.78 -0.86
N HIS A 138 19.04 -1.61 -0.22
CA HIS A 138 17.90 -0.73 0.01
C HIS A 138 17.93 0.46 -0.99
N PRO A 139 16.78 0.98 -1.48
CA PRO A 139 16.74 2.10 -2.43
C PRO A 139 17.60 3.31 -2.04
N LEU A 140 17.59 3.70 -0.76
CA LEU A 140 18.46 4.77 -0.21
C LEU A 140 19.95 4.64 -0.58
N ASN A 141 20.45 3.40 -0.76
CA ASN A 141 21.86 3.12 -1.05
C ASN A 141 22.11 2.84 -2.56
N ARG A 142 21.11 2.98 -3.43
CA ARG A 142 21.17 2.52 -4.83
C ARG A 142 20.77 3.54 -5.87
N ILE A 143 19.96 4.53 -5.51
CA ILE A 143 19.40 5.51 -6.45
C ILE A 143 20.06 6.89 -6.34
N PHE A 144 21.09 7.02 -5.49
CA PHE A 144 21.95 8.17 -5.28
C PHE A 144 23.41 7.69 -5.27
#